data_AF-A0A4Y8CDT9-F1
#
_entry.id   AF-A0A4Y8CDT9-F1
#
_cell.length_a   1.000
_cell.length_b   1.000
_cell.length_c   1.000
_cell.angle_alpha   90.00
_cell.angle_beta   90.00
_cell.angle_gamma   90.00
#
_symmetry.space_group_name_H-M   'P 1'
#
loop_
_entity.id
_entity.type
_entity.pdbx_description
1 polymer ?
#
loop_
_entity_poly.entity_id
_entity_poly.type
_entity_poly.pdbx_seq_one_letter_code
_entity_poly.pdbx_strand_id
1 'polypeptide(L)'
;IITIINIIGGFLIGSFQHDMALSDAASTYTILTIGDGLVSQIPGLITSTATAIIITRASKDEENFAEGTLTQLLSEYRTLLIVGFVLFIFALVPGLPTLSLGFMALVFLSLGYLTKQVKEGKIDITTVKKSKPSAAAASQSGAGGTTAAPAKKSEEEILKEEEHKINDILKVEILELELGYGLIKLAENELTERIRSMRRSIAESLGFLMPKIRIRDNLRLKPNEYSFKLKGVSIASAEIYPDKYLAMDSGFITEEIEGIATKEPAF
;
A
#
# COMPACT_ATOMS: atom_id res chain seq x y z
N ILE A 1 36.44 13.23 9.69
CA ILE A 1 36.90 14.65 9.67
C ILE A 1 36.37 15.40 10.88
N ILE A 2 35.04 15.52 11.06
CA ILE A 2 34.40 16.20 12.21
C ILE A 2 34.92 15.67 13.56
N THR A 3 35.08 14.34 13.68
CA THR A 3 35.62 13.68 14.88
C THR A 3 37.03 14.17 15.26
N ILE A 4 37.91 14.34 14.28
CA ILE A 4 39.29 14.80 14.52
C ILE A 4 39.29 16.28 14.93
N ILE A 5 38.43 17.09 14.29
CA ILE A 5 38.28 18.52 14.61
C ILE A 5 37.74 18.70 16.03
N ASN A 6 36.71 17.94 16.43
CA ASN A 6 36.11 18.05 17.76
C ASN A 6 37.05 17.57 18.86
N ILE A 7 37.86 16.52 18.62
CA ILE A 7 38.86 16.05 19.57
C ILE A 7 39.98 17.09 19.74
N ILE A 8 40.58 17.56 18.64
CA ILE A 8 41.71 18.50 18.70
C ILE A 8 41.25 19.88 19.19
N GLY A 9 40.13 20.37 18.67
CA GLY A 9 39.55 21.64 19.07
C GLY A 9 39.10 21.64 20.53
N GLY A 10 38.41 20.58 20.97
CA GLY A 10 38.00 20.41 22.36
C GLY A 10 39.18 20.30 23.32
N PHE A 11 40.22 19.56 22.94
CA PHE A 11 41.46 19.48 23.70
C PHE A 11 42.16 20.84 23.87
N LEU A 12 42.30 21.61 22.78
CA LEU A 12 42.92 22.93 22.82
C LEU A 12 42.10 23.92 23.66
N ILE A 13 40.77 23.91 23.51
CA ILE A 13 39.87 24.78 24.29
C ILE A 13 39.88 24.37 25.77
N GLY A 14 39.82 23.07 26.08
CA GLY A 14 39.88 22.54 27.44
C GLY A 14 41.18 22.91 28.16
N SER A 15 42.32 22.80 27.46
CA SER A 15 43.62 23.10 28.05
C SER A 15 43.93 24.60 28.15
N PHE A 16 43.48 25.43 27.21
CA PHE A 16 43.88 26.85 27.15
C PHE A 16 42.82 27.83 27.64
N GLN A 17 41.52 27.49 27.58
CA GLN A 17 40.43 28.37 28.04
C GLN A 17 39.79 27.92 29.34
N HIS A 18 39.81 26.62 29.65
CA HIS A 18 39.13 26.06 30.82
C HIS A 18 40.06 25.60 31.95
N ASP A 19 41.37 25.90 31.85
CA ASP A 19 42.40 25.51 32.85
C ASP A 19 42.37 24.02 33.25
N MET A 20 41.87 23.14 32.37
CA MET A 20 41.83 21.71 32.63
C MET A 20 43.22 21.10 32.45
N ALA A 21 43.55 20.12 33.30
CA ALA A 21 44.75 19.32 33.09
C ALA A 21 44.71 18.67 31.70
N LEU A 22 45.86 18.65 31.02
CA LEU A 22 45.99 18.19 29.64
C LEU A 22 45.42 16.77 29.44
N SER A 23 45.60 15.90 30.45
CA SER A 23 45.04 14.55 30.49
C SER A 23 43.50 14.53 30.56
N ASP A 24 42.93 15.38 31.41
CA ASP A 24 41.48 15.42 31.66
C ASP A 24 40.73 16.04 30.48
N ALA A 25 41.32 17.05 29.83
CA ALA A 25 40.80 17.64 28.60
C ALA A 25 40.77 16.59 27.47
N ALA A 26 41.83 15.80 27.32
CA ALA A 26 41.89 14.75 26.30
C ALA A 26 40.79 13.69 26.52
N SER A 27 40.63 13.16 27.73
CA SER A 27 39.62 12.14 28.00
C SER A 27 38.19 12.68 27.82
N THR A 28 37.92 13.88 28.32
CA THR A 28 36.57 14.46 28.33
C THR A 28 36.07 14.77 26.92
N TYR A 29 36.88 15.47 26.12
CA TYR A 29 36.47 15.84 24.77
C TYR A 29 36.52 14.67 23.79
N THR A 30 37.36 13.65 24.02
CA THR A 30 37.27 12.39 23.27
C THR A 30 35.96 11.65 23.53
N ILE A 31 35.52 11.54 24.79
CA ILE A 31 34.25 10.88 25.12
C ILE A 31 33.05 11.66 24.55
N LEU A 32 33.02 12.99 24.72
CA LEU A 32 31.97 13.85 24.16
C LEU A 32 31.88 13.72 22.64
N THR A 33 33.03 13.68 21.95
CA THR A 33 33.06 13.56 20.48
C THR A 33 32.60 12.20 19.99
N ILE A 34 32.98 11.11 20.67
CA ILE A 34 32.50 9.76 20.34
C ILE A 34 30.99 9.67 20.61
N GLY A 35 30.51 10.25 21.70
CA GLY A 35 29.09 10.35 22.03
C GLY A 35 28.28 11.05 20.94
N ASP A 36 28.73 12.21 20.47
CA ASP A 36 28.10 12.96 19.38
C ASP A 36 28.08 12.17 18.04
N GLY A 37 29.17 11.45 17.76
CA GLY A 37 29.23 10.53 16.62
C GLY A 37 28.23 9.38 16.71
N LEU A 38 28.05 8.79 17.89
CA LEU A 38 27.10 7.68 18.09
C LEU A 38 25.64 8.17 18.07
N VAL A 39 25.35 9.31 18.69
CA VAL A 39 24.00 9.91 18.75
C VAL A 39 23.52 10.31 17.35
N SER A 40 24.42 10.70 16.45
CA SER A 40 24.07 11.02 15.06
C SER A 40 24.02 9.78 14.14
N GLN A 41 24.89 8.80 14.34
CA GLN A 41 25.01 7.65 13.43
C GLN A 41 23.96 6.56 13.68
N ILE A 42 23.60 6.28 14.93
CA ILE A 42 22.64 5.21 15.25
C ILE A 42 21.27 5.51 14.61
N PRO A 43 20.67 6.71 14.79
CA PRO A 43 19.42 7.04 14.12
C PRO A 43 19.56 7.05 12.60
N GLY A 44 20.68 7.56 12.07
CA GLY A 44 20.95 7.58 10.64
C GLY A 44 20.95 6.18 10.02
N LEU A 45 21.56 5.21 10.69
CA LEU A 45 21.60 3.82 10.25
C LEU A 45 20.21 3.17 10.29
N ILE A 46 19.44 3.43 11.35
CA ILE A 46 18.07 2.93 11.50
C ILE A 46 17.18 3.48 10.38
N THR A 47 17.22 4.79 10.14
CA THR A 47 16.45 5.44 9.07
C THR A 47 16.87 4.92 7.70
N SER A 48 18.17 4.84 7.41
CA SER A 48 18.67 4.33 6.14
C SER A 48 18.23 2.88 5.87
N THR A 49 18.31 2.02 6.89
CA THR A 49 17.91 0.61 6.77
C THR A 49 16.39 0.47 6.63
N ALA A 50 15.61 1.23 7.41
CA ALA A 50 14.15 1.26 7.29
C ALA A 50 13.71 1.74 5.90
N THR A 51 14.29 2.82 5.38
CA THR A 51 14.05 3.31 4.02
C THR A 51 14.44 2.26 2.97
N ALA A 52 15.58 1.58 3.15
CA ALA A 52 16.02 0.50 2.25
C ALA A 52 15.07 -0.71 2.26
N ILE A 53 14.47 -1.05 3.41
CA ILE A 53 13.46 -2.12 3.50
C ILE A 53 12.14 -1.67 2.86
N ILE A 54 11.72 -0.42 3.06
CA ILE A 54 10.50 0.13 2.46
C ILE A 54 10.61 0.12 0.93
N ILE A 55 11.72 0.61 0.39
CA ILE A 55 11.91 0.72 -1.07
C ILE A 55 12.01 -0.66 -1.73
N THR A 56 12.65 -1.64 -1.09
CA THR A 56 12.76 -3.00 -1.65
C THR A 56 11.48 -3.82 -1.48
N ARG A 57 10.61 -3.48 -0.53
CA ARG A 57 9.31 -4.13 -0.33
C ARG A 57 8.23 -3.60 -1.27
N ALA A 58 8.25 -2.31 -1.62
CA ALA A 58 7.32 -1.72 -2.59
C ALA A 58 7.54 -2.24 -4.03
N SER A 59 8.77 -2.63 -4.37
CA SER A 59 9.09 -3.13 -5.71
C SER A 59 8.56 -4.54 -6.04
N LYS A 60 7.82 -5.20 -5.14
CA LYS A 60 7.22 -6.52 -5.45
C LYS A 60 5.90 -6.43 -6.22
N ASP A 61 5.26 -5.27 -6.28
CA ASP A 61 3.96 -5.07 -6.98
C ASP A 61 3.98 -3.97 -8.07
N GLU A 62 5.14 -3.38 -8.38
CA GLU A 62 5.23 -2.19 -9.24
C GLU A 62 6.03 -2.40 -10.52
N GLU A 63 5.47 -3.14 -11.48
CA GLU A 63 5.70 -2.76 -12.89
C GLU A 63 4.81 -1.59 -13.32
N ASN A 64 3.82 -1.17 -12.51
CA ASN A 64 2.73 -0.28 -12.95
C ASN A 64 2.47 0.96 -12.07
N PHE A 65 3.32 1.38 -11.13
CA PHE A 65 3.00 2.57 -10.32
C PHE A 65 3.02 3.87 -11.13
N ALA A 66 4.03 4.04 -11.99
CA ALA A 66 4.11 5.20 -12.88
C ALA A 66 2.93 5.20 -13.88
N GLU A 67 2.61 4.05 -14.46
CA GLU A 67 1.50 3.91 -15.40
C GLU A 67 0.14 4.12 -14.72
N GLY A 68 -0.05 3.55 -13.52
CA GLY A 68 -1.26 3.70 -12.71
C GLY A 68 -1.48 5.14 -12.24
N THR A 69 -0.43 5.81 -11.77
CA THR A 69 -0.50 7.21 -11.30
C THR A 69 -0.80 8.16 -12.46
N LEU A 70 -0.15 7.96 -13.61
CA LEU A 70 -0.41 8.78 -14.81
C LEU A 70 -1.83 8.55 -15.34
N THR A 71 -2.28 7.29 -15.36
CA THR A 71 -3.64 6.94 -15.79
C THR A 71 -4.69 7.53 -14.84
N GLN A 72 -4.43 7.53 -13.53
CA GLN A 72 -5.33 8.10 -12.53
C GLN A 72 -5.42 9.64 -12.65
N LEU A 73 -4.29 10.30 -12.89
CA LEU A 73 -4.23 11.76 -13.04
C LEU A 73 -4.96 12.23 -14.31
N LEU A 74 -4.84 11.48 -15.41
CA LEU A 74 -5.51 11.76 -16.68
C LEU A 74 -6.97 11.24 -16.72
N SER A 75 -7.37 10.36 -15.81
CA SER A 75 -8.75 9.84 -15.74
C SER A 75 -9.67 10.70 -14.87
N GLU A 76 -9.14 11.53 -13.97
CA GLU A 76 -9.95 12.36 -13.09
C GLU A 76 -10.21 13.74 -13.70
N TYR A 77 -11.45 13.95 -14.16
CA TYR A 77 -11.88 15.18 -14.84
C TYR A 77 -11.63 16.45 -14.02
N ARG A 78 -11.70 16.37 -12.68
CA ARG A 78 -11.46 17.52 -11.78
C ARG A 78 -10.02 18.01 -11.90
N THR A 79 -9.06 17.09 -11.96
CA THR A 79 -7.63 17.42 -12.05
C THR A 79 -7.31 18.09 -13.38
N LEU A 80 -7.79 17.52 -14.50
CA LEU A 80 -7.61 18.08 -15.84
C LEU A 80 -8.19 19.51 -15.96
N LEU A 81 -9.37 19.75 -15.39
CA LEU A 81 -10.00 21.07 -15.42
C LEU A 81 -9.25 22.10 -14.57
N ILE A 82 -8.76 21.71 -13.38
CA ILE A 82 -7.97 22.60 -12.52
C ILE A 82 -6.65 22.98 -13.20
N VAL A 83 -5.92 22.00 -13.75
CA VAL A 83 -4.65 22.23 -14.44
C VAL A 83 -4.86 23.12 -15.68
N GLY A 84 -5.88 22.82 -16.49
CA GLY A 84 -6.22 23.64 -17.65
C GLY A 84 -6.60 25.08 -17.27
N PHE A 85 -7.32 25.28 -16.19
CA PHE A 85 -7.68 26.60 -15.68
C PHE A 85 -6.48 27.40 -15.17
N VAL A 86 -5.57 26.76 -14.43
CA VAL A 86 -4.33 27.41 -13.95
C VAL A 86 -3.43 27.80 -15.13
N LEU A 87 -3.28 26.92 -16.13
CA LEU A 87 -2.52 27.22 -17.35
C LEU A 87 -3.15 28.37 -18.14
N PHE A 88 -4.47 28.49 -18.16
CA PHE A 88 -5.16 29.62 -18.78
C PHE A 88 -4.84 30.94 -18.07
N ILE A 89 -4.83 30.95 -16.73
CA ILE A 89 -4.42 32.13 -15.95
C ILE A 89 -2.96 32.51 -16.25
N PHE A 90 -2.05 31.53 -16.31
CA PHE A 90 -0.64 31.78 -16.63
C PHE A 90 -0.43 32.24 -18.07
N ALA A 91 -1.29 31.82 -19.01
CA ALA A 91 -1.24 32.31 -20.39
C ALA A 91 -1.57 33.82 -20.51
N LEU A 92 -2.27 34.40 -19.52
CA LEU A 92 -2.59 35.83 -19.47
C LEU A 92 -1.47 36.70 -18.90
N VAL A 93 -0.44 36.09 -18.29
CA VAL A 93 0.69 36.81 -17.70
C VAL A 93 1.67 37.23 -18.81
N PRO A 94 1.92 38.55 -19.01
CA PRO A 94 2.86 39.02 -20.00
C PRO A 94 4.29 38.61 -19.61
N GLY A 95 5.02 37.97 -20.53
CA GLY A 95 6.39 37.49 -20.31
C GLY A 95 6.56 35.97 -20.37
N LEU A 96 5.47 35.20 -20.37
CA LEU A 96 5.46 33.75 -20.59
C LEU A 96 5.07 33.40 -22.04
N PRO A 97 5.36 32.17 -22.53
CA PRO A 97 4.94 31.69 -23.86
C PRO A 97 3.41 31.55 -23.98
N THR A 98 2.70 32.67 -24.11
CA THR A 98 1.23 32.74 -24.04
C THR A 98 0.53 31.83 -25.05
N LEU A 99 1.08 31.70 -26.26
CA LEU A 99 0.57 30.80 -27.30
C LEU A 99 0.68 29.32 -26.89
N SER A 100 1.83 28.89 -26.35
CA SER A 100 2.05 27.50 -25.94
C SER A 100 1.21 27.13 -24.71
N LEU A 101 1.14 28.02 -23.72
CA LEU A 101 0.34 27.80 -22.52
C LEU A 101 -1.17 27.87 -22.81
N GLY A 102 -1.61 28.80 -23.67
CA GLY A 102 -3.00 28.91 -24.09
C GLY A 102 -3.48 27.67 -24.86
N PHE A 103 -2.63 27.13 -25.75
CA PHE A 103 -2.94 25.87 -26.44
C PHE A 103 -3.04 24.70 -25.45
N MET A 104 -2.10 24.56 -24.51
CA MET A 104 -2.16 23.50 -23.50
C MET A 104 -3.37 23.64 -22.56
N ALA A 105 -3.72 24.86 -22.17
CA ALA A 105 -4.92 25.12 -21.39
C ALA A 105 -6.18 24.62 -22.10
N LEU A 106 -6.32 24.90 -23.41
CA LEU A 106 -7.43 24.41 -24.22
C LEU A 106 -7.46 22.88 -24.30
N VAL A 107 -6.30 22.22 -24.49
CA VAL A 107 -6.19 20.76 -24.53
C VAL A 107 -6.66 20.15 -23.20
N PHE A 108 -6.13 20.60 -22.07
CA PHE A 108 -6.48 20.07 -20.75
C PHE A 108 -7.96 20.34 -20.38
N LEU A 109 -8.50 21.52 -20.70
CA LEU A 109 -9.92 21.83 -20.50
C LEU A 109 -10.82 20.95 -21.39
N SER A 110 -10.43 20.70 -22.63
CA SER A 110 -11.18 19.86 -23.57
C SER A 110 -11.18 18.39 -23.13
N LEU A 111 -10.02 17.85 -22.72
CA LEU A 111 -9.91 16.50 -22.17
C LEU A 111 -10.70 16.36 -20.86
N GLY A 112 -10.62 17.35 -19.97
CA GLY A 112 -11.40 17.38 -18.73
C GLY A 112 -12.91 17.41 -18.97
N TYR A 113 -13.37 18.15 -19.98
CA TYR A 113 -14.78 18.22 -20.34
C TYR A 113 -15.28 16.93 -20.99
N LEU A 114 -14.49 16.30 -21.87
CA LEU A 114 -14.81 15.00 -22.47
C LEU A 114 -14.88 13.89 -21.41
N THR A 115 -13.88 13.79 -20.54
CA THR A 115 -13.87 12.79 -19.44
C THR A 115 -15.01 13.00 -18.46
N LYS A 116 -15.40 14.26 -18.19
CA LYS A 116 -16.61 14.59 -17.41
C LYS A 116 -17.88 14.05 -18.07
N GLN A 117 -18.06 14.25 -19.38
CA GLN A 117 -19.26 13.78 -20.09
C GLN A 117 -19.36 12.24 -20.16
N VAL A 118 -18.22 11.55 -20.27
CA VAL A 118 -18.15 10.09 -20.22
C VAL A 118 -18.53 9.56 -18.84
N LYS A 119 -18.04 10.20 -17.76
CA LYS A 119 -18.32 9.80 -16.38
C LYS A 119 -19.76 10.14 -15.95
N GLU A 120 -20.36 11.19 -16.53
CA GLU A 120 -21.76 11.60 -16.34
C GLU A 120 -22.76 10.82 -17.24
N GLY A 121 -22.29 9.81 -18.00
CA GLY A 121 -23.15 8.87 -18.74
C GLY A 121 -23.89 9.47 -19.94
N LYS A 122 -23.47 10.63 -20.44
CA LYS A 122 -24.09 11.29 -21.61
C LYS A 122 -23.46 10.87 -22.95
N ILE A 123 -22.32 10.18 -22.90
CA ILE A 123 -21.61 9.64 -24.07
C ILE A 123 -21.20 8.19 -23.78
N ASP A 124 -21.82 7.24 -24.48
CA ASP A 124 -21.39 5.84 -24.51
C ASP A 124 -20.13 5.70 -25.38
N ILE A 125 -18.95 5.61 -24.75
CA ILE A 125 -17.67 5.31 -25.42
C ILE A 125 -17.26 3.85 -25.15
N THR A 126 -18.19 2.91 -25.32
CA THR A 126 -17.89 1.47 -25.29
C THR A 126 -17.29 0.94 -26.61
N THR A 127 -17.14 1.79 -27.64
CA THR A 127 -16.58 1.39 -28.95
C THR A 127 -15.13 1.82 -29.21
N VAL A 128 -14.49 2.63 -28.35
CA VAL A 128 -13.13 3.16 -28.63
C VAL A 128 -12.02 2.54 -27.74
N LYS A 129 -12.35 1.56 -26.89
CA LYS A 129 -11.35 0.85 -26.06
C LYS A 129 -10.43 -0.12 -26.84
N LYS A 130 -10.37 -0.02 -28.18
CA LYS A 130 -9.50 -0.85 -29.04
C LYS A 130 -8.46 -0.10 -29.87
N SER A 131 -8.20 1.19 -29.60
CA SER A 131 -7.07 1.90 -30.21
C SER A 131 -6.22 2.56 -29.14
N LYS A 132 -5.21 1.80 -28.70
CA LYS A 132 -4.01 2.28 -28.05
C LYS A 132 -3.35 3.36 -28.94
N PRO A 133 -3.26 4.64 -28.55
CA PRO A 133 -2.33 5.55 -29.20
C PRO A 133 -1.01 5.41 -28.47
N SER A 134 -0.15 4.58 -29.06
CA SER A 134 1.29 4.75 -28.94
C SER A 134 1.62 6.18 -29.40
N ALA A 135 2.11 7.02 -28.49
CA ALA A 135 2.77 8.27 -28.82
C ALA A 135 4.06 8.38 -28.02
N ALA A 136 5.00 7.51 -28.35
CA ALA A 136 6.41 7.86 -28.28
C ALA A 136 6.71 8.84 -29.42
N ALA A 137 7.31 9.99 -29.07
CA ALA A 137 8.36 10.72 -29.80
C ALA A 137 8.18 12.25 -29.71
N ALA A 138 8.85 12.85 -28.72
CA ALA A 138 9.61 14.08 -28.89
C ALA A 138 10.67 14.15 -27.78
N SER A 139 11.80 13.52 -28.03
CA SER A 139 13.03 13.66 -27.24
C SER A 139 13.74 14.96 -27.62
N GLN A 140 14.20 15.74 -26.63
CA GLN A 140 15.63 16.08 -26.46
C GLN A 140 15.89 16.90 -25.18
N SER A 141 16.65 16.27 -24.28
CA SER A 141 17.90 16.77 -23.68
C SER A 141 17.96 18.19 -23.10
N GLY A 142 18.12 18.23 -21.78
CA GLY A 142 18.72 19.35 -21.04
C GLY A 142 18.81 19.04 -19.55
N ALA A 143 19.87 18.34 -19.13
CA ALA A 143 20.21 18.15 -17.73
C ALA A 143 20.64 19.48 -17.08
N GLY A 144 20.18 19.71 -15.84
CA GLY A 144 20.63 20.84 -15.01
C GLY A 144 19.62 21.10 -13.91
N GLY A 145 19.88 20.57 -12.72
CA GLY A 145 18.97 20.69 -11.58
C GLY A 145 18.88 22.12 -11.03
N THR A 146 17.73 22.46 -10.45
CA THR A 146 17.63 23.02 -9.09
C THR A 146 16.17 23.03 -8.64
N THR A 147 15.93 22.47 -7.46
CA THR A 147 14.95 22.87 -6.44
C THR A 147 13.65 23.58 -6.86
N ALA A 148 12.53 22.91 -6.64
CA ALA A 148 11.30 23.56 -6.18
C ALA A 148 10.55 22.59 -5.23
N ALA A 149 10.49 22.98 -3.96
CA ALA A 149 9.79 22.29 -2.89
C ALA A 149 8.29 22.09 -3.21
N PRO A 150 7.69 20.94 -2.90
CA PRO A 150 6.24 20.86 -2.82
C PRO A 150 5.78 21.38 -1.45
N ALA A 151 4.61 22.01 -1.48
CA ALA A 151 3.97 22.72 -0.40
C ALA A 151 3.86 21.89 0.90
N LYS A 152 4.06 22.58 2.03
CA LYS A 152 3.75 22.13 3.38
C LYS A 152 2.30 21.64 3.46
N LYS A 153 2.09 20.33 3.37
CA LYS A 153 1.15 19.67 4.30
C LYS A 153 1.89 19.54 5.62
N SER A 154 1.22 19.84 6.73
CA SER A 154 1.80 19.73 8.07
C SER A 154 2.33 18.31 8.29
N GLU A 155 3.56 18.21 8.80
CA GLU A 155 4.26 16.95 9.10
C GLU A 155 3.40 16.03 9.99
N GLU A 156 2.53 16.59 10.82
CA GLU A 156 1.58 15.85 11.67
C GLU A 156 0.44 15.14 10.91
N GLU A 157 -0.01 15.64 9.75
CA GLU A 157 -1.03 14.97 8.93
C GLU A 157 -0.43 13.85 8.10
N ILE A 158 0.81 14.03 7.62
CA ILE A 158 1.56 13.02 6.88
C ILE A 158 1.89 11.85 7.81
N LEU A 159 2.34 12.12 9.03
CA LEU A 159 2.60 11.10 10.05
C LEU A 159 1.33 10.32 10.42
N LYS A 160 0.17 10.98 10.52
CA LYS A 160 -1.11 10.30 10.79
C LYS A 160 -1.62 9.47 9.60
N GLU A 161 -1.47 9.94 8.36
CA GLU A 161 -1.80 9.15 7.16
C GLU A 161 -0.86 7.95 7.00
N GLU A 162 0.44 8.13 7.28
CA GLU A 162 1.43 7.06 7.27
C GLU A 162 1.18 6.05 8.39
N GLU A 163 0.91 6.49 9.62
CA GLU A 163 0.49 5.61 10.72
C GLU A 163 -0.80 4.85 10.39
N HIS A 164 -1.79 5.50 9.78
CA HIS A 164 -3.02 4.82 9.35
C HIS A 164 -2.75 3.76 8.27
N LYS A 165 -1.90 4.05 7.29
CA LYS A 165 -1.50 3.09 6.25
C LYS A 165 -0.66 1.94 6.80
N ILE A 166 0.28 2.25 7.71
CA ILE A 166 1.11 1.27 8.40
C ILE A 166 0.23 0.36 9.29
N ASN A 167 -0.72 0.93 10.02
CA ASN A 167 -1.68 0.18 10.83
C ASN A 167 -2.64 -0.66 9.98
N ASP A 168 -3.05 -0.22 8.79
CA ASP A 168 -3.85 -1.03 7.87
C ASP A 168 -3.06 -2.18 7.24
N ILE A 169 -1.76 -2.01 7.00
CA ILE A 169 -0.86 -3.08 6.53
C ILE A 169 -0.51 -4.06 7.67
N LEU A 170 -0.45 -3.59 8.92
CA LEU A 170 -0.12 -4.38 10.12
C LEU A 170 -1.33 -5.01 10.82
N LYS A 171 -2.56 -4.71 10.37
CA LYS A 171 -3.75 -5.43 10.84
C LYS A 171 -3.67 -6.86 10.33
N VAL A 172 -3.11 -7.73 11.18
CA VAL A 172 -3.30 -9.18 11.05
C VAL A 172 -4.81 -9.40 10.92
N GLU A 173 -5.21 -10.04 9.84
CA GLU A 173 -6.62 -10.20 9.54
C GLU A 173 -7.23 -11.10 10.62
N ILE A 174 -8.35 -10.66 11.17
CA ILE A 174 -8.90 -11.31 12.35
C ILE A 174 -9.39 -12.71 11.96
N LEU A 175 -10.07 -12.87 10.84
CA LEU A 175 -10.60 -14.14 10.32
C LEU A 175 -10.25 -14.33 8.85
N GLU A 176 -9.54 -15.41 8.53
CA GLU A 176 -9.20 -15.80 7.15
C GLU A 176 -9.69 -17.21 6.86
N LEU A 177 -10.15 -17.44 5.64
CA LEU A 177 -10.48 -18.75 5.09
C LEU A 177 -9.61 -18.99 3.87
N GLU A 178 -8.63 -19.88 4.00
CA GLU A 178 -7.78 -20.32 2.91
C GLU A 178 -8.40 -21.53 2.21
N LEU A 179 -8.41 -21.50 0.88
CA LEU A 179 -9.02 -22.51 0.04
C LEU A 179 -7.99 -23.11 -0.92
N GLY A 180 -8.01 -24.44 -1.04
CA GLY A 180 -7.38 -25.14 -2.15
C GLY A 180 -8.05 -24.81 -3.49
N TYR A 181 -7.32 -25.04 -4.59
CA TYR A 181 -7.76 -24.66 -5.94
C TYR A 181 -9.11 -25.26 -6.36
N GLY A 182 -9.45 -26.47 -5.88
CA GLY A 182 -10.71 -27.14 -6.17
C GLY A 182 -11.94 -26.47 -5.55
N LEU A 183 -11.75 -25.68 -4.49
CA LEU A 183 -12.83 -25.00 -3.76
C LEU A 183 -13.12 -23.59 -4.25
N ILE A 184 -12.31 -23.03 -5.16
CA ILE A 184 -12.42 -21.64 -5.62
C ILE A 184 -13.80 -21.38 -6.26
N LYS A 185 -14.31 -22.32 -7.07
CA LYS A 185 -15.64 -22.19 -7.70
C LYS A 185 -16.78 -22.12 -6.68
N LEU A 186 -16.64 -22.79 -5.55
CA LEU A 186 -17.62 -22.75 -4.46
C LEU A 186 -17.58 -21.41 -3.73
N ALA A 187 -16.40 -20.78 -3.68
CA ALA A 187 -16.16 -19.50 -3.02
C ALA A 187 -16.90 -18.33 -3.68
N GLU A 188 -16.98 -18.31 -5.00
CA GLU A 188 -17.50 -17.16 -5.77
C GLU A 188 -18.98 -16.88 -5.49
N ASN A 189 -19.80 -17.93 -5.34
CA ASN A 189 -21.25 -17.78 -5.19
C ASN A 189 -21.77 -18.31 -3.85
N GLU A 190 -21.87 -19.63 -3.71
CA GLU A 190 -22.59 -20.28 -2.60
C GLU A 190 -21.97 -20.00 -1.24
N LEU A 191 -20.64 -20.11 -1.12
CA LEU A 191 -19.94 -19.92 0.15
C LEU A 191 -20.06 -18.47 0.63
N THR A 192 -19.96 -17.50 -0.27
CA THR A 192 -20.04 -16.08 0.07
C THR A 192 -21.43 -15.72 0.61
N GLU A 193 -22.50 -16.22 0.00
CA GLU A 193 -23.87 -16.01 0.49
C GLU A 193 -24.13 -16.71 1.82
N ARG A 194 -23.59 -17.93 1.99
CA ARG A 194 -23.74 -18.70 3.24
C ARG A 194 -22.98 -18.06 4.40
N ILE A 195 -21.79 -17.50 4.16
CA ILE A 195 -21.05 -16.71 5.15
C ILE A 195 -21.82 -15.45 5.54
N ARG A 196 -22.45 -14.74 4.60
CA ARG A 196 -23.29 -13.57 4.92
C ARG A 196 -24.47 -13.95 5.80
N SER A 197 -25.16 -15.04 5.46
CA SER A 197 -26.32 -15.53 6.23
C SER A 197 -25.92 -15.98 7.63
N MET A 198 -24.79 -16.71 7.75
CA MET A 198 -24.22 -17.11 9.03
C MET A 198 -23.85 -15.90 9.90
N ARG A 199 -23.21 -14.87 9.32
CA ARG A 199 -22.88 -13.62 10.03
C ARG A 199 -24.11 -12.93 10.59
N ARG A 200 -25.22 -12.90 9.84
CA ARG A 200 -26.49 -12.32 10.30
C ARG A 200 -27.08 -13.15 11.46
N SER A 201 -27.11 -14.47 11.32
CA SER A 201 -27.59 -15.38 12.37
C SER A 201 -26.78 -15.26 13.67
N ILE A 202 -25.45 -15.15 13.58
CA ILE A 202 -24.57 -14.91 14.74
C ILE A 202 -24.88 -13.56 15.39
N ALA A 203 -25.10 -12.51 14.61
CA ALA A 203 -25.44 -11.20 15.14
C ALA A 203 -26.80 -11.18 15.86
N GLU A 204 -27.79 -11.90 15.34
CA GLU A 204 -29.13 -12.00 15.95
C GLU A 204 -29.13 -12.89 17.21
N SER A 205 -28.40 -14.01 17.19
CA SER A 205 -28.39 -14.97 18.30
C SER A 205 -27.45 -14.58 19.45
N LEU A 206 -26.28 -14.01 19.15
CA LEU A 206 -25.24 -13.69 20.13
C LEU A 206 -25.08 -12.18 20.38
N GLY A 207 -25.78 -11.33 19.62
CA GLY A 207 -25.79 -9.88 19.85
C GLY A 207 -24.51 -9.14 19.46
N PHE A 208 -23.59 -9.78 18.72
CA PHE A 208 -22.36 -9.15 18.25
C PHE A 208 -22.17 -9.28 16.73
N LEU A 209 -21.61 -8.24 16.11
CA LEU A 209 -21.30 -8.24 14.68
C LEU A 209 -19.96 -8.93 14.43
N MET A 210 -20.02 -10.14 13.86
CA MET A 210 -18.81 -10.87 13.46
C MET A 210 -18.06 -10.10 12.36
N PRO A 211 -16.72 -9.94 12.44
CA PRO A 211 -15.94 -9.29 11.39
C PRO A 211 -16.05 -10.03 10.05
N LYS A 212 -15.69 -9.36 8.96
CA LYS A 212 -15.70 -9.98 7.63
C LYS A 212 -14.62 -11.06 7.57
N ILE A 213 -14.99 -12.25 7.11
CA ILE A 213 -14.06 -13.35 6.82
C ILE A 213 -13.44 -13.07 5.45
N ARG A 214 -12.10 -13.01 5.37
CA ARG A 214 -11.41 -12.87 4.08
C ARG A 214 -11.14 -14.24 3.48
N ILE A 215 -11.55 -14.43 2.23
CA ILE A 215 -11.31 -15.67 1.50
C ILE A 215 -10.03 -15.50 0.68
N ARG A 216 -9.11 -16.45 0.79
CA ARG A 216 -7.84 -16.46 0.04
C ARG A 216 -7.65 -17.82 -0.60
N ASP A 217 -7.09 -17.85 -1.79
CA ASP A 217 -6.58 -19.08 -2.37
C ASP A 217 -5.19 -19.40 -1.79
N ASN A 218 -4.95 -20.67 -1.51
CA ASN A 218 -3.65 -21.14 -1.08
C ASN A 218 -3.26 -22.39 -1.88
N LEU A 219 -2.35 -22.19 -2.84
CA LEU A 219 -1.84 -23.25 -3.72
C LEU A 219 -1.00 -24.31 -2.98
N ARG A 220 -0.67 -24.09 -1.70
CA ARG A 220 0.04 -25.08 -0.87
C ARG A 220 -0.90 -26.08 -0.20
N LEU A 221 -2.19 -25.77 -0.10
CA LEU A 221 -3.21 -26.70 0.40
C LEU A 221 -3.53 -27.75 -0.66
N LYS A 222 -4.03 -28.92 -0.25
CA LYS A 222 -4.57 -29.89 -1.21
C LYS A 222 -5.75 -29.27 -1.97
N PRO A 223 -6.07 -29.76 -3.19
CA PRO A 223 -7.11 -29.15 -4.03
C PRO A 223 -8.46 -28.97 -3.32
N ASN A 224 -8.84 -29.93 -2.48
CA ASN A 224 -10.12 -30.00 -1.80
C ASN A 224 -10.04 -29.61 -0.32
N GLU A 225 -8.90 -29.11 0.14
CA GLU A 225 -8.69 -28.75 1.53
C GLU A 225 -8.97 -27.26 1.75
N TYR A 226 -9.55 -26.94 2.91
CA TYR A 226 -9.66 -25.57 3.40
C TYR A 226 -9.00 -25.45 4.77
N SER A 227 -8.49 -24.25 5.08
CA SER A 227 -7.93 -23.92 6.39
C SER A 227 -8.55 -22.62 6.89
N PHE A 228 -9.08 -22.64 8.10
CA PHE A 228 -9.63 -21.47 8.77
C PHE A 228 -8.59 -20.90 9.73
N LYS A 229 -8.26 -19.61 9.60
CA LYS A 229 -7.27 -18.93 10.42
C LYS A 229 -7.88 -17.81 11.24
N LEU A 230 -7.43 -17.69 12.48
CA LEU A 230 -7.73 -16.59 13.37
C LEU A 230 -6.42 -15.85 13.68
N LYS A 231 -6.34 -14.56 13.32
CA LYS A 231 -5.12 -13.76 13.48
C LYS A 231 -3.86 -14.45 12.90
N GLY A 232 -4.00 -15.03 11.70
CA GLY A 232 -2.92 -15.74 11.00
C GLY A 232 -2.60 -17.16 11.50
N VAL A 233 -3.23 -17.63 12.59
CA VAL A 233 -3.03 -18.99 13.12
C VAL A 233 -4.13 -19.93 12.62
N SER A 234 -3.77 -21.07 12.04
CA SER A 234 -4.73 -22.11 11.62
C SER A 234 -5.41 -22.73 12.83
N ILE A 235 -6.73 -22.57 12.93
CA ILE A 235 -7.56 -23.13 14.01
C ILE A 235 -8.34 -24.37 13.59
N ALA A 236 -8.61 -24.53 12.29
CA ALA A 236 -9.32 -25.69 11.74
C ALA A 236 -8.90 -25.94 10.31
N SER A 237 -8.91 -27.20 9.88
CA SER A 237 -8.65 -27.62 8.52
C SER A 237 -9.40 -28.91 8.21
N ALA A 238 -10.01 -29.00 7.04
CA ALA A 238 -10.68 -30.22 6.58
C ALA A 238 -10.77 -30.26 5.06
N GLU A 239 -11.18 -31.42 4.53
CA GLU A 239 -11.35 -31.66 3.10
C GLU A 239 -12.84 -31.67 2.73
N ILE A 240 -13.19 -31.04 1.61
CA ILE A 240 -14.55 -30.96 1.03
C ILE A 240 -14.46 -31.30 -0.45
N TYR A 241 -15.38 -32.13 -0.94
CA TYR A 241 -15.49 -32.50 -2.35
C TYR A 241 -16.70 -31.77 -2.97
N PRO A 242 -16.50 -30.72 -3.79
CA PRO A 242 -17.59 -29.91 -4.33
C PRO A 242 -18.57 -30.67 -5.24
N ASP A 243 -18.13 -31.80 -5.79
CA ASP A 243 -18.85 -32.69 -6.68
C ASP A 243 -19.62 -33.81 -5.94
N LYS A 244 -19.57 -33.84 -4.61
CA LYS A 244 -20.17 -34.89 -3.78
C LYS A 244 -21.03 -34.31 -2.67
N TYR A 245 -21.80 -35.18 -2.02
CA TYR A 245 -22.58 -34.86 -0.84
C TYR A 245 -21.99 -35.53 0.39
N LEU A 246 -22.13 -34.89 1.55
CA LEU A 246 -21.79 -35.47 2.84
C LEU A 246 -23.05 -36.15 3.41
N ALA A 247 -23.00 -37.47 3.55
CA ALA A 247 -24.01 -38.21 4.29
C ALA A 247 -23.57 -38.32 5.75
N MET A 248 -24.49 -38.02 6.68
CA MET A 248 -24.24 -38.07 8.12
C MET A 248 -25.20 -39.07 8.76
N ASP A 249 -24.67 -39.89 9.66
CA ASP A 249 -25.48 -40.75 10.52
C ASP A 249 -26.17 -39.91 11.60
N SER A 250 -27.50 -39.96 11.65
CA SER A 250 -28.32 -39.32 12.69
C SER A 250 -28.67 -40.25 13.87
N GLY A 251 -28.12 -41.47 13.90
CA GLY A 251 -28.34 -42.53 14.89
C GLY A 251 -29.40 -43.57 14.51
N PHE A 252 -29.95 -43.49 13.29
CA PHE A 252 -31.08 -44.33 12.84
C PHE A 252 -30.81 -45.03 11.50
N ILE A 253 -29.56 -45.21 11.08
CA ILE A 253 -29.28 -45.86 9.79
C ILE A 253 -29.64 -47.34 9.83
N THR A 254 -30.32 -47.79 8.78
CA THR A 254 -30.62 -49.20 8.52
C THR A 254 -29.60 -49.87 7.58
N GLU A 255 -28.93 -49.10 6.73
CA GLU A 255 -27.93 -49.61 5.78
C GLU A 255 -26.76 -48.62 5.64
N GLU A 256 -25.53 -49.14 5.61
CA GLU A 256 -24.34 -48.34 5.29
C GLU A 256 -24.26 -48.10 3.78
N ILE A 257 -24.00 -46.86 3.38
CA ILE A 257 -23.81 -46.48 1.98
C ILE A 257 -22.33 -46.55 1.60
N GLU A 258 -22.04 -46.94 0.36
CA GLU A 258 -20.67 -46.94 -0.16
C GLU A 258 -20.21 -45.51 -0.47
N GLY A 259 -19.05 -45.11 0.05
CA GLY A 259 -18.54 -43.75 -0.08
C GLY A 259 -17.17 -43.55 0.55
N ILE A 260 -16.71 -42.29 0.57
CA ILE A 260 -15.47 -41.92 1.25
C ILE A 260 -15.80 -41.72 2.72
N ALA A 261 -15.33 -42.63 3.57
CA ALA A 261 -15.44 -42.48 5.01
C ALA A 261 -14.67 -41.22 5.47
N THR A 262 -15.35 -40.34 6.21
CA THR A 262 -14.77 -39.10 6.73
C THR A 262 -15.42 -38.75 8.06
N LYS A 263 -14.79 -37.82 8.80
CA LYS A 263 -15.37 -37.21 10.00
C LYS A 263 -15.86 -35.80 9.65
N GLU A 264 -17.09 -35.50 10.04
CA GLU A 264 -17.66 -34.16 9.89
C GLU A 264 -16.85 -33.13 10.73
N PRO A 265 -16.54 -31.95 10.18
CA PRO A 265 -15.59 -31.03 10.81
C PRO A 265 -16.16 -30.13 11.93
N ALA A 266 -17.48 -30.06 12.13
CA ALA A 266 -18.10 -29.24 13.19
C ALA A 266 -18.31 -29.98 14.52
N PHE A 267 -18.50 -31.30 14.51
CA PHE A 267 -18.77 -32.16 15.68
C PHE A 267 -17.67 -33.24 15.89
#